data_AF-A0A822A281-F1
#
_entry.id   AF-A0A822A281-F1
#
_cell.length_a   1.000
_cell.length_b   1.000
_cell.length_c   1.000
_cell.angle_alpha   90.00
_cell.angle_beta   90.00
_cell.angle_gamma   90.00
#
_symmetry.space_group_name_H-M   'P 1'
#
loop_
_entity.id
_entity.type
_entity.pdbx_description
1 polymer ?
#
loop_
_entity_poly.entity_id
_entity_poly.type
_entity_poly.pdbx_seq_one_letter_code
_entity_poly.pdbx_strand_id
1 'polypeptide(L)'
;MLTNDKLLNQQNGDSNSVVNIDSHSISKPTISSNSKRDWVLLNVGGKHFMTTRSTLSKEESFLCRLCQHEPDLKTDVDDKGAYLIDRDPNYFNVVLNYLRHGKLILETNLVEEGVLEEAEFYNIRPLIELVKDKIRERDRRKFNDVSFTKLFT
;
A
#
# COMPACT_ATOMS: atom_id res chain seq x y z
N MET A 1 54.25 -31.47 30.78
CA MET A 1 55.59 -30.87 30.66
C MET A 1 55.46 -29.59 29.85
N LEU A 2 55.84 -28.46 30.45
CA LEU A 2 56.26 -27.15 29.91
C LEU A 2 55.37 -26.47 28.84
N THR A 3 54.50 -25.51 29.19
CA THR A 3 54.70 -24.04 29.37
C THR A 3 55.26 -23.32 28.13
N ASN A 4 54.58 -22.26 27.67
CA ASN A 4 55.15 -20.90 27.63
C ASN A 4 54.13 -19.83 27.22
N ASP A 5 53.82 -19.00 28.21
CA ASP A 5 53.21 -17.68 28.16
C ASP A 5 54.19 -16.61 27.64
N LYS A 6 53.61 -15.49 27.18
CA LYS A 6 54.08 -14.07 27.30
C LYS A 6 55.35 -13.62 26.55
N LEU A 7 55.20 -12.59 25.69
CA LEU A 7 55.64 -11.18 25.88
C LEU A 7 55.29 -10.39 24.59
N LEU A 8 54.52 -9.30 24.57
CA LEU A 8 54.74 -7.92 25.08
C LEU A 8 55.84 -7.13 24.35
N ASN A 9 55.42 -6.19 23.50
CA ASN A 9 55.94 -4.80 23.36
C ASN A 9 55.04 -4.10 22.32
N GLN A 10 54.19 -3.13 22.63
CA GLN A 10 54.37 -1.81 23.29
C GLN A 10 55.22 -0.83 22.47
N GLN A 11 54.71 0.42 22.47
CA GLN A 11 55.32 1.71 22.19
C GLN A 11 54.83 2.37 20.89
N ASN A 12 54.44 3.65 20.86
CA ASN A 12 54.25 4.71 21.85
C ASN A 12 53.74 5.93 21.07
N GLY A 13 53.12 6.90 21.75
CA GLY A 13 53.41 8.30 21.43
C GLY A 13 52.22 9.18 21.07
N ASP A 14 51.74 9.87 22.09
CA ASP A 14 50.80 10.98 22.09
C ASP A 14 51.08 12.08 21.05
N SER A 15 50.01 12.75 20.61
CA SER A 15 50.00 14.22 20.53
C SER A 15 48.55 14.73 20.56
N ASN A 16 48.20 15.36 21.67
CA ASN A 16 47.05 16.25 21.80
C ASN A 16 47.17 17.41 20.80
N SER A 17 46.17 17.59 19.93
CA SER A 17 45.86 18.89 19.34
C SER A 17 44.40 19.21 19.61
N VAL A 18 44.18 20.09 20.58
CA VAL A 18 42.91 20.79 20.78
C VAL A 18 42.67 21.66 19.54
N VAL A 19 41.60 21.39 18.78
CA VAL A 19 41.04 22.36 17.82
C VAL A 19 39.51 22.39 17.89
N ASN A 20 39.06 23.55 18.34
CA ASN A 20 37.78 24.25 18.30
C ASN A 20 36.54 23.55 17.69
N ILE A 21 35.47 23.67 18.48
CA ILE A 21 34.07 23.48 18.14
C ILE A 21 33.69 24.50 17.06
N ASP A 22 33.34 24.03 15.88
CA ASP A 22 32.48 24.76 14.95
C ASP A 22 31.23 23.91 14.65
N SER A 23 30.11 24.51 15.01
CA SER A 23 28.75 24.09 14.70
C SER A 23 28.53 23.98 13.18
N HIS A 24 28.22 22.79 12.68
CA HIS A 24 27.17 22.51 11.68
C HIS A 24 27.13 21.01 11.40
N SER A 25 26.12 20.34 11.95
CA SER A 25 25.82 18.93 11.71
C SER A 25 25.35 18.71 10.26
N ILE A 26 26.27 18.33 9.37
CA ILE A 26 25.92 17.70 8.09
C ILE A 26 25.84 16.20 8.37
N SER A 27 24.65 15.72 8.71
CA SER A 27 24.33 14.31 8.67
C SER A 27 24.50 13.82 7.24
N LYS A 28 25.49 12.96 7.01
CA LYS A 28 25.59 12.17 5.78
C LYS A 28 24.24 11.45 5.59
N PRO A 29 23.58 11.53 4.42
CA PRO A 29 22.37 10.77 4.20
C PRO A 29 22.77 9.29 4.20
N THR A 30 22.44 8.60 5.29
CA THR A 30 22.40 7.16 5.35
C THR A 30 21.39 6.72 4.30
N ILE A 31 21.88 6.35 3.11
CA ILE A 31 21.09 5.64 2.10
C ILE A 31 20.76 4.29 2.72
N SER A 32 19.68 4.27 3.50
CA SER A 32 19.13 3.04 4.04
C SER A 32 18.67 2.20 2.86
N SER A 33 19.29 1.03 2.70
CA SER A 33 19.01 0.01 1.72
C SER A 33 17.62 -0.61 1.97
N ASN A 34 16.57 0.17 1.72
CA ASN A 34 15.21 -0.14 2.17
C ASN A 34 14.24 -0.57 1.06
N SER A 35 14.73 -0.82 -0.15
CA SER A 35 13.91 -1.17 -1.31
C SER A 35 13.06 -2.45 -1.12
N LYS A 36 13.36 -3.30 -0.13
CA LYS A 36 12.52 -4.45 0.27
C LYS A 36 11.38 -4.12 1.26
N ARG A 37 11.41 -2.98 1.96
CA ARG A 37 10.36 -2.64 2.95
C ARG A 37 9.12 -1.98 2.33
N ASP A 38 9.21 -1.54 1.08
CA ASP A 38 8.08 -0.88 0.42
C ASP A 38 7.07 -1.85 -0.16
N TRP A 39 7.46 -3.06 -0.55
CA TRP A 39 6.55 -4.05 -1.11
C TRP A 39 5.69 -4.71 -0.04
N VAL A 40 4.41 -4.90 -0.35
CA VAL A 40 3.39 -5.52 0.49
C VAL A 40 2.65 -6.55 -0.34
N LEU A 41 2.50 -7.75 0.24
CA LEU A 41 1.68 -8.82 -0.31
C LEU A 41 0.35 -8.86 0.43
N LEU A 42 -0.74 -8.88 -0.34
CA LEU A 42 -2.10 -9.04 0.15
C LEU A 42 -2.64 -10.35 -0.41
N ASN A 43 -3.39 -11.10 0.38
CA ASN A 43 -4.15 -12.26 -0.05
C ASN A 43 -5.64 -11.95 0.15
N VAL A 44 -6.32 -11.63 -0.96
CA VAL A 44 -7.72 -11.21 -0.96
C VAL A 44 -8.56 -12.39 -1.47
N GLY A 45 -9.37 -13.00 -0.60
CA GLY A 45 -10.22 -14.13 -0.96
C GLY A 45 -9.48 -15.31 -1.61
N GLY A 46 -8.19 -15.50 -1.30
CA GLY A 46 -7.34 -16.55 -1.88
C GLY A 46 -6.45 -16.10 -3.06
N LYS A 47 -6.57 -14.85 -3.54
CA LYS A 47 -5.73 -14.31 -4.62
C LYS A 47 -4.68 -13.36 -4.08
N HIS A 48 -3.42 -13.58 -4.47
CA HIS A 48 -2.30 -12.71 -4.11
C HIS A 48 -2.22 -11.45 -4.96
N PHE A 49 -2.05 -10.31 -4.31
CA PHE A 49 -1.78 -9.00 -4.90
C PHE A 49 -0.50 -8.43 -4.33
N MET A 50 0.42 -8.06 -5.22
CA MET A 50 1.66 -7.39 -4.85
C MET A 50 1.54 -5.88 -5.15
N THR A 51 1.86 -5.05 -4.17
CA THR A 51 1.82 -3.59 -4.31
C THR A 51 2.81 -2.92 -3.35
N THR A 52 2.83 -1.60 -3.29
CA THR A 52 3.68 -0.84 -2.37
C THR A 52 2.88 -0.22 -1.22
N ARG A 53 3.53 -0.01 -0.06
CA ARG A 53 2.97 0.78 1.05
C ARG A 53 2.52 2.16 0.57
N SER A 54 3.31 2.81 -0.27
CA SER A 54 2.95 4.10 -0.87
C SER A 54 1.65 4.07 -1.66
N THR A 55 1.31 2.95 -2.30
CA THR A 55 0.02 2.80 -2.99
C THR A 55 -1.12 2.68 -1.99
N LEU A 56 -0.95 1.88 -0.94
CA LEU A 56 -1.99 1.66 0.08
C LEU A 56 -2.24 2.90 0.95
N SER A 57 -1.24 3.76 1.11
CA SER A 57 -1.31 4.99 1.91
C SER A 57 -1.82 6.22 1.16
N LYS A 58 -2.23 6.10 -0.11
CA LYS A 58 -2.72 7.25 -0.89
C LYS A 58 -4.02 7.86 -0.38
N GLU A 59 -4.85 7.05 0.26
CA GLU A 59 -6.15 7.45 0.79
C GLU A 59 -6.26 6.97 2.23
N GLU A 60 -6.90 7.78 3.08
CA GLU A 60 -7.24 7.39 4.46
C GLU A 60 -8.28 6.27 4.47
N SER A 61 -7.80 5.03 4.37
CA SER A 61 -8.59 3.83 4.13
C SER A 61 -8.25 2.71 5.11
N PHE A 62 -9.01 1.62 5.09
CA PHE A 62 -8.64 0.38 5.79
C PHE A 62 -7.24 -0.11 5.36
N LEU A 63 -6.95 -0.06 4.06
CA LEU A 63 -5.68 -0.52 3.49
C LEU A 63 -4.49 0.33 3.95
N CYS A 64 -4.70 1.63 4.15
CA CYS A 64 -3.71 2.53 4.72
C CYS A 64 -3.36 2.13 6.16
N ARG A 65 -4.38 1.89 7.00
CA ARG A 65 -4.18 1.42 8.39
C ARG A 65 -3.50 0.05 8.44
N LEU A 66 -3.91 -0.87 7.56
CA LEU A 66 -3.30 -2.20 7.41
C LEU A 66 -1.78 -2.10 7.16
N CYS A 67 -1.33 -1.17 6.33
CA CYS A 67 0.09 -1.03 5.99
C CYS A 67 0.91 -0.21 7.00
N GLN A 68 0.28 0.49 7.95
CA GLN A 68 0.94 1.28 8.98
C GLN A 68 1.33 0.48 10.23
N HIS A 69 1.03 -0.84 10.27
CA HIS A 69 1.28 -1.71 11.42
C HIS A 69 0.68 -1.14 12.72
N GLU A 70 -0.57 -0.67 12.66
CA GLU A 70 -1.27 -0.28 13.88
C GLU A 70 -1.35 -1.51 14.82
N PRO A 71 -0.88 -1.40 16.08
CA PRO A 71 -0.79 -2.53 17.01
C PRO A 71 -2.13 -3.24 17.24
N ASP A 72 -3.23 -2.51 17.06
CA ASP A 72 -4.58 -2.98 17.32
C ASP A 72 -5.22 -3.68 16.10
N LEU A 73 -4.62 -3.57 14.91
CA LEU A 73 -5.09 -4.28 13.71
C LEU A 73 -4.51 -5.69 13.70
N LYS A 74 -5.16 -6.62 14.42
CA LYS A 74 -4.90 -8.06 14.27
C LYS A 74 -5.16 -8.46 12.83
N THR A 75 -4.10 -8.66 12.07
CA THR A 75 -4.18 -9.05 10.67
C THR A 75 -3.45 -10.35 10.50
N ASP A 76 -4.21 -11.39 10.19
CA ASP A 76 -3.64 -12.69 9.92
C ASP A 76 -2.83 -12.61 8.63
N VAL A 77 -1.74 -13.38 8.59
CA VAL A 77 -0.91 -13.53 7.40
C VAL A 77 -0.87 -14.99 6.98
N ASP A 78 -0.79 -15.25 5.68
CA ASP A 78 -0.57 -16.61 5.18
C ASP A 78 0.91 -17.05 5.32
N ASP A 79 1.19 -18.27 4.83
CA ASP A 79 2.52 -18.87 4.82
C ASP A 79 3.57 -18.07 4.01
N LYS A 80 3.12 -17.16 3.13
CA LYS A 80 3.97 -16.26 2.34
C LYS A 80 4.10 -14.87 2.98
N GLY A 81 3.49 -14.65 4.15
CA GLY A 81 3.47 -13.36 4.83
C GLY A 81 2.52 -12.35 4.19
N ALA A 82 1.54 -12.79 3.39
CA ALA A 82 0.54 -11.92 2.80
C ALA A 82 -0.58 -11.62 3.80
N TYR A 83 -0.98 -10.35 3.93
CA TYR A 83 -2.13 -10.00 4.76
C TYR A 83 -3.42 -10.61 4.22
N LEU A 84 -4.12 -11.36 5.05
CA LEU A 84 -5.38 -12.01 4.71
C LEU A 84 -6.53 -10.99 4.74
N ILE A 85 -7.30 -10.96 3.65
CA ILE A 85 -8.49 -10.12 3.50
C ILE A 85 -9.61 -11.01 2.95
N ASP A 86 -10.65 -11.21 3.74
CA ASP A 86 -11.82 -12.02 3.38
C ASP A 86 -12.81 -11.22 2.51
N ARG A 87 -12.41 -10.92 1.27
CA ARG A 87 -13.18 -10.14 0.28
C ARG A 87 -13.02 -10.70 -1.13
N ASP A 88 -13.86 -10.24 -2.06
CA ASP A 88 -13.82 -10.70 -3.45
C ASP A 88 -12.62 -10.10 -4.23
N PRO A 89 -11.69 -10.94 -4.70
CA PRO A 89 -10.52 -10.47 -5.43
C PRO A 89 -10.81 -9.85 -6.80
N ASN A 90 -11.96 -10.14 -7.42
CA ASN A 90 -12.29 -9.64 -8.75
C ASN A 90 -12.51 -8.12 -8.71
N TYR A 91 -13.27 -7.65 -7.74
CA TYR A 91 -13.55 -6.22 -7.54
C TYR A 91 -12.36 -5.50 -6.89
N PHE A 92 -11.56 -6.19 -6.07
CA PHE A 92 -10.35 -5.61 -5.47
C PHE A 92 -9.35 -5.09 -6.50
N ASN A 93 -9.26 -5.68 -7.69
CA ASN A 93 -8.35 -5.22 -8.74
C ASN A 93 -8.67 -3.76 -9.15
N VAL A 94 -9.95 -3.41 -9.23
CA VAL A 94 -10.39 -2.03 -9.54
C VAL A 94 -9.97 -1.08 -8.41
N VAL A 95 -10.19 -1.48 -7.15
CA VAL A 95 -9.80 -0.70 -5.97
C VAL A 95 -8.30 -0.44 -5.96
N LEU A 96 -7.49 -1.49 -6.17
CA LEU A 96 -6.04 -1.38 -6.15
C LEU A 96 -5.52 -0.49 -7.30
N ASN A 97 -6.08 -0.62 -8.49
CA ASN A 97 -5.71 0.21 -9.64
C ASN A 97 -6.12 1.67 -9.44
N TYR A 98 -7.30 1.91 -8.86
CA TYR A 98 -7.68 3.26 -8.43
C TYR A 98 -6.62 3.86 -7.50
N LEU A 99 -6.16 3.13 -6.48
CA LEU A 99 -5.07 3.61 -5.64
C LEU A 99 -3.78 3.82 -6.44
N ARG A 100 -3.45 2.99 -7.43
CA ARG A 100 -2.21 3.18 -8.23
C ARG A 100 -2.21 4.45 -9.08
N HIS A 101 -3.32 4.81 -9.71
CA HIS A 101 -3.33 5.89 -10.71
C HIS A 101 -4.48 6.91 -10.60
N GLY A 102 -5.36 6.78 -9.61
CA GLY A 102 -6.43 7.73 -9.30
C GLY A 102 -7.60 7.75 -10.28
N LYS A 103 -7.79 6.67 -11.07
CA LYS A 103 -8.84 6.60 -12.11
C LYS A 103 -9.72 5.38 -11.90
N LEU A 104 -11.03 5.55 -12.03
CA LEU A 104 -12.00 4.45 -12.07
C LEU A 104 -11.99 3.82 -13.47
N ILE A 105 -11.47 2.60 -13.57
CA ILE A 105 -11.44 1.82 -14.81
C ILE A 105 -12.10 0.48 -14.50
N LEU A 106 -13.19 0.17 -15.22
CA LEU A 106 -13.91 -1.10 -15.09
C LEU A 106 -13.67 -1.97 -16.31
N GLU A 107 -13.40 -3.25 -16.08
CA GLU A 107 -13.45 -4.27 -17.13
C GLU A 107 -14.91 -4.51 -17.54
N THR A 108 -15.13 -4.94 -18.78
CA THR A 108 -16.47 -5.01 -19.40
C THR A 108 -17.43 -5.97 -18.70
N ASN A 109 -16.93 -6.92 -17.92
CA ASN A 109 -17.68 -7.95 -17.21
C ASN A 109 -17.92 -7.64 -15.72
N LEU A 110 -17.37 -6.54 -15.19
CA LEU A 110 -17.58 -6.15 -13.80
C LEU A 110 -18.83 -5.28 -13.67
N VAL A 111 -19.70 -5.62 -12.74
CA VAL A 111 -20.85 -4.78 -12.37
C VAL A 111 -20.40 -3.67 -11.42
N GLU A 112 -20.86 -2.45 -11.65
CA GLU A 112 -20.49 -1.29 -10.84
C GLU A 112 -20.84 -1.47 -9.35
N GLU A 113 -21.95 -2.15 -9.07
CA GLU A 113 -22.43 -2.40 -7.71
C GLU A 113 -21.43 -3.22 -6.88
N GLY A 114 -20.78 -4.23 -7.48
CA GLY A 114 -19.76 -5.00 -6.75
C GLY A 114 -18.50 -4.19 -6.46
N VAL A 115 -18.15 -3.24 -7.34
CA VAL A 115 -17.05 -2.30 -7.08
C VAL A 115 -17.43 -1.33 -5.96
N LEU A 116 -18.69 -0.91 -5.90
CA LEU A 116 -19.20 -0.03 -4.85
C LEU A 116 -19.08 -0.69 -3.48
N GLU A 117 -19.51 -1.95 -3.35
CA GLU A 117 -19.41 -2.73 -2.11
C GLU A 117 -17.96 -2.80 -1.60
N GLU A 118 -16.97 -3.04 -2.47
CA GLU A 118 -15.56 -3.03 -2.07
C GLU A 118 -15.07 -1.63 -1.72
N ALA A 119 -15.43 -0.60 -2.49
CA ALA A 119 -15.03 0.78 -2.20
C ALA A 119 -15.54 1.25 -0.83
N GLU A 120 -16.76 0.86 -0.46
CA GLU A 120 -17.35 1.11 0.86
C GLU A 120 -16.66 0.29 1.95
N PHE A 121 -16.39 -1.00 1.72
CA PHE A 121 -15.64 -1.86 2.66
C PHE A 121 -14.26 -1.28 3.01
N TYR A 122 -13.48 -0.91 2.00
CA TYR A 122 -12.15 -0.32 2.22
C TYR A 122 -12.20 1.14 2.66
N ASN A 123 -13.40 1.76 2.67
CA ASN A 123 -13.67 3.15 3.00
C ASN A 123 -12.83 4.14 2.17
N ILE A 124 -12.89 4.02 0.85
CA ILE A 124 -12.18 4.91 -0.09
C ILE A 124 -13.18 5.91 -0.65
N ARG A 125 -13.43 7.00 0.08
CA ARG A 125 -14.51 7.97 -0.21
C ARG A 125 -14.48 8.53 -1.64
N PRO A 126 -13.34 8.96 -2.19
CA PRO A 126 -13.33 9.48 -3.56
C PRO A 126 -13.73 8.42 -4.60
N LEU A 127 -13.38 7.15 -4.37
CA LEU A 127 -13.79 6.04 -5.23
C LEU A 127 -15.29 5.74 -5.11
N ILE A 128 -15.85 5.78 -3.90
CA ILE A 128 -17.29 5.60 -3.64
C ILE A 128 -18.10 6.59 -4.48
N GLU A 129 -17.73 7.87 -4.47
CA GLU A 129 -18.44 8.90 -5.24
C GLU A 129 -18.33 8.67 -6.75
N LEU A 130 -17.13 8.34 -7.25
CA LEU A 130 -16.92 8.03 -8.68
C LEU A 130 -17.78 6.85 -9.15
N VAL A 131 -17.91 5.80 -8.34
CA VAL A 131 -18.72 4.63 -8.69
C VAL A 131 -20.21 4.97 -8.64
N LYS A 132 -20.68 5.72 -7.63
CA LYS A 132 -22.08 6.19 -7.55
C LYS A 132 -22.46 7.04 -8.75
N ASP A 133 -21.59 7.93 -9.20
CA ASP A 133 -21.82 8.75 -10.39
C ASP A 133 -21.88 7.90 -11.67
N LYS A 134 -20.99 6.90 -11.80
CA LYS A 134 -21.01 5.96 -12.93
C LYS A 134 -22.32 5.17 -13.00
N ILE A 135 -22.83 4.69 -11.85
CA ILE A 135 -24.12 4.00 -11.76
C ILE A 135 -25.26 4.92 -12.21
N ARG A 136 -25.33 6.14 -11.66
CA ARG A 136 -26.35 7.15 -12.03
C ARG A 136 -26.33 7.45 -13.52
N GLU A 137 -25.15 7.58 -14.12
CA GLU A 137 -24.99 7.82 -15.55
C GLU A 137 -25.49 6.65 -16.40
N ARG A 138 -25.12 5.41 -16.03
CA ARG A 138 -25.59 4.19 -16.69
C ARG A 138 -27.11 4.09 -16.67
N ASP A 139 -27.72 4.38 -15.52
CA ASP A 139 -29.17 4.29 -15.33
C ASP A 139 -29.91 5.39 -16.11
N ARG A 140 -29.36 6.62 -16.17
CA ARG A 140 -29.87 7.67 -17.07
C ARG A 140 -29.84 7.27 -18.54
N ARG A 141 -28.74 6.65 -19.00
CA ARG A 141 -28.62 6.20 -20.39
C ARG A 141 -29.66 5.13 -20.73
N LYS A 142 -29.85 4.14 -19.85
CA LYS A 142 -30.90 3.12 -20.00
C LYS A 142 -32.30 3.73 -20.09
N PHE A 143 -32.59 4.73 -19.26
CA PHE A 143 -33.88 5.42 -19.30
C PHE A 143 -34.12 6.17 -20.62
N ASN A 144 -33.11 6.87 -21.13
CA ASN A 144 -33.21 7.60 -22.39
C ASN A 144 -33.41 6.66 -23.59
N ASP A 145 -32.74 5.51 -23.60
CA ASP A 145 -32.86 4.51 -24.67
C ASP A 145 -34.26 3.85 -24.70
N VAL A 146 -34.79 3.52 -23.52
CA VAL A 146 -36.18 3.02 -23.37
C VAL A 146 -37.20 4.07 -23.80
N SER A 147 -36.95 5.36 -23.52
CA SER A 147 -37.85 6.43 -23.93
C SER A 147 -37.86 6.63 -25.44
N PHE A 148 -36.70 6.50 -26.10
CA PHE A 148 -36.59 6.61 -27.55
C PHE A 148 -37.30 5.46 -28.25
N THR A 149 -37.11 4.22 -27.81
CA THR A 149 -37.78 3.04 -28.40
C THR A 149 -39.30 3.10 -28.30
N LYS A 150 -39.86 3.66 -27.23
CA LYS A 150 -41.31 3.86 -27.08
C LYS A 150 -41.92 4.95 -27.97
N LEU A 151 -41.12 5.84 -28.57
CA LEU A 151 -41.62 6.87 -29.49
C LEU A 151 -41.89 6.37 -30.91
N PHE A 152 -41.39 5.18 -31.26
CA PHE A 152 -41.48 4.60 -32.61
C PHE A 152 -42.34 3.33 -32.69
N THR A 153 -43.11 3.03 -31.64
CA THR A 153 -44.06 1.91 -31.60
C THR A 153 -45.45 2.45 -31.31
#